data_AF-A0A932IKR6-F1
#
_entry.id   AF-A0A932IKR6-F1
#
_cell.length_a   1.000
_cell.length_b   1.000
_cell.length_c   1.000
_cell.angle_alpha   90.00
_cell.angle_beta   90.00
_cell.angle_gamma   90.00
#
_symmetry.space_group_name_H-M   'P 1'
#
loop_
_entity.id
_entity.type
_entity.pdbx_description
1 polymer ?
#
loop_
_entity_poly.entity_id
_entity_poly.type
_entity_poly.pdbx_seq_one_letter_code
_entity_poly.pdbx_strand_id
1 'polypeptide(L)' 'MILVDANLLLYATDRRSPRHEAARSWLEGRLSGDETIGFAWVVLLAFLRLSTNP' A
#
# COMPACT_ATOMS: atom_id res chain seq x y z
N MET A 1 16.22 -1.78 -2.11
CA MET A 1 15.24 -0.87 -1.46
C MET A 1 14.03 -0.74 -2.37
N ILE A 2 12.83 -0.91 -1.83
CA ILE A 2 11.56 -0.75 -2.54
C ILE A 2 10.85 0.50 -2.02
N LEU A 3 10.40 1.40 -2.90
CA LEU A 3 9.55 2.54 -2.53
C LEU A 3 8.10 2.22 -2.88
N VAL A 4 7.21 2.28 -1.88
CA VAL A 4 5.79 1.97 -2.07
C VAL A 4 5.03 3.14 -2.68
N ASP A 5 4.11 2.85 -3.59
CA ASP A 5 3.15 3.80 -4.15
C ASP A 5 1.82 3.81 -3.36
N ALA A 6 1.10 4.94 -3.41
CA ALA A 6 -0.18 5.08 -2.72
C ALA A 6 -1.25 4.11 -3.24
N ASN A 7 -1.25 3.78 -4.53
CA ASN A 7 -2.21 2.83 -5.10
C ASN A 7 -2.06 1.43 -4.50
N LEU A 8 -0.83 1.01 -4.21
CA LEU A 8 -0.61 -0.29 -3.56
C LEU A 8 -1.29 -0.32 -2.19
N LEU A 9 -1.12 0.73 -1.38
CA LEU A 9 -1.75 0.85 -0.07
C LEU A 9 -3.28 0.90 -0.16
N LEU A 10 -3.81 1.64 -1.13
CA LEU A 10 -5.25 1.72 -1.39
C LEU A 10 -5.82 0.36 -1.76
N TYR A 11 -5.19 -0.36 -2.69
CA TYR A 11 -5.66 -1.70 -3.08
C TYR A 11 -5.53 -2.70 -1.95
N ALA A 12 -4.42 -2.69 -1.21
CA ALA A 12 -4.22 -3.58 -0.06
C ALA A 12 -5.19 -3.31 1.10
N THR A 13 -5.82 -2.13 1.14
CA THR A 13 -6.78 -1.74 2.20
C THR A 13 -8.24 -1.90 1.76
N ASP A 14 -8.59 -1.54 0.53
CA ASP A 14 -9.96 -1.63 0.02
C ASP A 14 -10.33 -3.05 -0.40
N ARG A 15 -11.09 -3.75 0.44
CA ARG A 15 -11.57 -5.13 0.21
C ARG A 15 -12.47 -5.27 -1.02
N ARG A 16 -13.04 -4.18 -1.54
CA ARG A 16 -13.88 -4.20 -2.75
C ARG A 16 -13.05 -4.07 -4.02
N SER A 17 -11.78 -3.67 -3.91
CA SER A 17 -10.88 -3.59 -5.05
C SER A 17 -10.65 -4.99 -5.62
N PRO A 18 -10.77 -5.20 -6.95
CA PRO A 18 -10.42 -6.48 -7.57
C PRO A 18 -8.93 -6.83 -7.41
N ARG A 19 -8.10 -5.86 -6.98
CA ARG A 19 -6.67 -6.03 -6.72
C ARG A 19 -6.35 -6.29 -5.25
N HIS A 20 -7.35 -6.40 -4.37
CA HIS A 20 -7.14 -6.46 -2.93
C HIS A 20 -6.23 -7.61 -2.51
N GLU A 21 -6.59 -8.84 -2.85
CA GLU A 21 -5.84 -10.05 -2.47
C GLU A 21 -4.39 -9.99 -2.96
N ALA A 22 -4.19 -9.63 -4.24
CA ALA A 22 -2.85 -9.54 -4.81
C ALA A 22 -2.00 -8.45 -4.15
N ALA A 23 -2.57 -7.26 -3.92
CA ALA A 23 -1.87 -6.15 -3.29
C ALA A 23 -1.53 -6.43 -1.82
N ARG A 24 -2.49 -6.99 -1.07
CA ARG A 24 -2.31 -7.38 0.32
C ARG A 24 -1.23 -8.45 0.47
N SER A 25 -1.34 -9.55 -0.29
CA SER A 25 -0.38 -10.66 -0.23
C SER A 25 1.03 -10.20 -0.59
N TRP A 26 1.18 -9.38 -1.63
CA TRP A 26 2.48 -8.82 -1.99
C TRP A 26 3.03 -7.92 -0.88
N LEU A 27 2.21 -7.02 -0.33
CA LEU A 27 2.67 -6.07 0.70
C LEU A 27 3.09 -6.80 1.99
N GLU A 28 2.27 -7.75 2.46
CA GLU A 28 2.59 -8.58 3.63
C GLU A 28 3.86 -9.41 3.40
N GLY A 29 4.00 -10.02 2.22
CA GLY A 29 5.17 -10.81 1.86
C GLY A 29 6.45 -9.96 1.83
N ARG A 30 6.39 -8.72 1.34
CA ARG A 30 7.55 -7.82 1.33
C ARG A 30 7.88 -7.29 2.72
N LEU A 31 6.87 -6.93 3.51
CA LEU A 31 7.08 -6.44 4.89
C LEU A 31 7.62 -7.54 5.83
N SER A 32 7.41 -8.81 5.50
CA SER A 32 7.90 -9.95 6.27
C SER A 32 9.31 -10.42 5.84
N GLY A 33 9.90 -9.81 4.81
CA GLY A 33 11.23 -10.16 4.31
C GLY A 33 12.32 -9.19 4.78
N ASP A 34 13.54 -9.42 4.30
CA ASP A 34 14.73 -8.64 4.69
C ASP A 34 14.96 -7.38 3.84
N GLU A 35 14.10 -7.15 2.83
CA GLU A 35 14.23 -6.01 1.91
C GLU A 35 13.73 -4.71 2.57
N THR A 36 14.50 -3.63 2.44
CA THR A 36 14.09 -2.33 2.99
C THR A 36 12.92 -1.76 2.17
N ILE A 37 11.79 -1.52 2.84
CA ILE A 37 10.63 -0.83 2.28
C ILE A 37 10.59 0.61 2.77
N GLY A 38 10.54 1.55 1.82
CA GLY A 38 10.36 2.96 2.06
C GLY A 38 8.92 3.40 1.88
N PHE A 39 8.48 4.30 2.75
CA PHE A 39 7.22 5.04 2.62
C PHE A 39 7.55 6.52 2.51
N ALA A 40 7.39 7.10 1.31
CA ALA A 40 7.55 8.53 1.14
C ALA A 40 6.41 9.27 1.87
N TRP A 41 6.71 10.42 2.47
CA TRP A 41 5.71 11.23 3.17
C TRP A 41 4.50 11.57 2.27
N VAL A 42 4.76 11.94 1.00
CA VAL A 42 3.72 12.22 0.01
C VAL A 42 2.81 11.02 -0.27
N VAL A 43 3.33 9.80 -0.22
CA VAL A 43 2.56 8.57 -0.40
C VAL A 43 1.62 8.34 0.77
N LEU A 44 2.10 8.53 1.99
CA LEU A 44 1.27 8.41 3.20
C LEU A 44 0.16 9.46 3.23
N LEU A 45 0.47 10.72 2.87
CA LEU A 45 -0.52 11.78 2.77
C LEU A 45 -1.57 11.51 1.67
N ALA A 46 -1.15 11.01 0.50
CA ALA A 46 -2.06 10.64 -0.58
C ALA A 46 -2.98 9.48 -0.17
N PHE A 47 -2.43 8.46 0.49
CA PHE A 47 -3.21 7.34 1.02
C PHE A 47 -4.25 7.82 2.03
N LEU A 48 -3.85 8.63 3.03
CA LEU A 48 -4.79 9.18 4.01
C LEU A 48 -5.89 10.01 3.34
N ARG A 49 -5.52 10.92 2.44
CA ARG A 49 -6.49 11.77 1.71
C ARG A 49 -7.51 10.94 0.95
N LEU A 50 -7.07 9.92 0.21
CA LEU A 50 -7.94 9.14 -0.67
C LEU A 50 -8.76 8.09 0.09
N SER A 51 -8.18 7.45 1.11
CA SER A 51 -8.87 6.44 1.92
C SER A 51 -9.93 7.00 2.86
N THR A 52 -9.86 8.30 3.17
CA THR A 52 -10.80 8.98 4.08
C THR A 52 -11.68 10.02 3.37
N ASN A 53 -11.65 10.05 2.03
CA ASN A 53 -12.52 10.92 1.25
C ASN A 53 -13.97 10.37 1.23
N PRO A 54 -14.99 11.16 1.62
CA PRO A 54 -16.39 10.73 1.62
C PRO A 54 -16.95 10.33 0.25
#